data_AF-A0AAV6GE80-F1
#
_entry.id   AF-A0AAV6GE80-F1
#
_cell.length_a   1.000
_cell.length_b   1.000
_cell.length_c   1.000
_cell.angle_alpha   90.00
_cell.angle_beta   90.00
_cell.angle_gamma   90.00
#
_symmetry.space_group_name_H-M   'P 1'
#
loop_
_entity.id
_entity.type
_entity.pdbx_description
1 polymer ?
#
loop_
_entity_poly.entity_id
_entity_poly.type
_entity_poly.pdbx_seq_one_letter_code
_entity_poly.pdbx_strand_id
1 'polypeptide(L)'
;MDALQEEFRGMTPQQLAAPVNTVEEKWKLLPAFLKVKGLVKQHIDSFNYFINVEIKKIMKANEKITSDADPMWYLKYLNIYVGMPDVEESFNVTHDQCLHMSVG
;
A
#
# COMPACT_ATOMS: atom_id res chain seq x y z
N MET A 1 8.26 27.10 -1.26
CA MET A 1 8.79 25.83 -1.84
C MET A 1 8.75 25.86 -3.37
N ASP A 2 8.08 26.84 -3.98
CA ASP A 2 7.85 26.94 -5.43
C ASP A 2 9.07 27.44 -6.23
N ALA A 3 9.97 28.19 -5.61
CA ALA A 3 11.13 28.78 -6.29
C ALA A 3 12.11 27.74 -6.87
N LEU A 4 12.23 26.56 -6.24
CA LEU A 4 13.09 25.49 -6.73
C LEU A 4 12.45 24.70 -7.87
N GLN A 5 11.12 24.75 -7.98
CA GLN A 5 10.37 23.95 -8.94
C GLN A 5 10.48 24.51 -10.37
N GLU A 6 10.69 25.82 -10.48
CA GLU A 6 10.99 26.51 -11.74
C GLU A 6 12.40 26.17 -12.26
N GLU A 7 13.40 25.96 -11.40
CA GLU A 7 14.77 25.58 -11.82
C GLU A 7 14.84 24.16 -12.44
N PHE A 8 14.04 23.22 -11.94
CA PHE A 8 14.08 21.82 -12.41
C PHE A 8 13.17 21.53 -13.61
N ARG A 9 12.27 22.45 -13.99
CA ARG A 9 11.29 22.24 -15.07
C ARG A 9 11.91 22.18 -16.47
N GLY A 10 13.12 22.69 -16.64
CA GLY A 10 13.82 22.78 -17.93
C GLY A 10 14.97 21.79 -18.14
N MET A 11 15.27 20.91 -17.18
CA MET A 11 16.42 19.99 -17.26
C MET A 11 16.08 18.65 -17.90
N THR A 12 17.01 18.15 -18.71
CA THR A 12 16.90 16.83 -19.35
C THR A 12 17.16 15.70 -18.34
N PRO A 13 16.61 14.49 -18.55
CA PRO A 13 16.84 13.34 -17.66
C PRO A 13 18.32 13.01 -17.43
N GLN A 14 19.18 13.25 -18.43
CA GLN A 14 20.63 13.06 -18.33
C GLN A 14 21.30 14.08 -17.39
N GLN A 15 20.81 15.32 -17.36
CA GLN A 15 21.32 16.37 -16.47
C GLN A 15 20.88 16.13 -15.01
N LEU A 16 19.69 15.59 -14.79
CA LEU A 16 19.19 15.22 -13.46
C LEU A 16 19.91 14.00 -12.86
N ALA A 17 20.50 13.14 -13.70
CA ALA A 17 21.27 11.98 -13.29
C ALA A 17 22.78 12.27 -13.12
N ALA A 18 23.23 13.49 -13.44
CA ALA A 18 24.62 13.88 -13.29
C ALA A 18 25.03 13.94 -11.80
N PRO A 19 26.27 13.55 -11.46
CA PRO A 19 26.73 13.57 -10.07
C PRO A 19 26.82 15.00 -9.54
N VAL A 20 26.16 15.24 -8.40
CA VAL A 20 26.15 16.52 -7.70
C VAL A 20 27.43 16.68 -6.87
N ASN A 21 28.26 17.68 -7.22
CA ASN A 21 29.61 17.85 -6.67
C ASN A 21 29.65 18.70 -5.38
N THR A 22 28.63 19.51 -5.09
CA THR A 22 28.60 20.45 -3.95
C THR A 22 27.61 20.00 -2.87
N VAL A 23 28.00 20.18 -1.60
CA VAL A 23 27.20 19.76 -0.42
C VAL A 23 25.88 20.53 -0.32
N GLU A 24 25.85 21.77 -0.78
CA GLU A 24 24.67 22.65 -0.76
C GLU A 24 23.53 22.13 -1.67
N GLU A 25 23.86 21.48 -2.78
CA GLU A 25 22.89 20.94 -3.73
C GLU A 25 22.33 19.57 -3.30
N LYS A 26 23.05 18.82 -2.45
CA LYS A 26 22.58 17.52 -1.94
C LYS A 26 21.27 17.64 -1.16
N TRP A 27 21.02 18.77 -0.49
CA TRP A 27 19.76 19.02 0.19
C TRP A 27 18.56 19.12 -0.77
N LYS A 28 18.76 19.51 -2.03
CA LYS A 28 17.71 19.55 -3.06
C LYS A 28 17.27 18.14 -3.50
N LEU A 29 18.09 17.10 -3.25
CA LEU A 29 17.75 15.70 -3.56
C LEU A 29 16.75 15.10 -2.57
N LEU A 30 16.71 15.58 -1.32
CA LEU A 30 15.78 15.10 -0.30
C LEU A 30 14.31 15.31 -0.71
N PRO A 31 13.85 16.51 -1.12
CA PRO A 31 12.50 16.73 -1.61
C PRO A 31 12.14 15.85 -2.83
N ALA A 32 13.07 15.66 -3.76
CA ALA A 32 12.88 14.82 -4.93
C ALA A 32 12.77 13.33 -4.56
N PHE A 33 13.63 12.86 -3.65
CA PHE A 33 13.61 11.49 -3.13
C PHE A 33 12.35 11.21 -2.31
N LEU A 34 11.91 12.16 -1.50
CA LEU A 34 10.67 12.08 -0.72
C LEU A 34 9.44 12.05 -1.63
N LYS A 35 9.44 12.75 -2.76
CA LYS A 35 8.35 12.68 -3.76
C LYS A 35 8.27 11.32 -4.46
N VAL A 36 9.42 10.73 -4.82
CA VAL A 36 9.44 9.47 -5.61
C VAL A 36 9.28 8.25 -4.72
N LYS A 37 9.96 8.21 -3.57
CA LYS A 37 9.94 7.06 -2.67
C LYS A 37 8.98 7.20 -1.51
N GLY A 38 8.60 8.41 -1.05
CA GLY A 38 7.67 8.60 0.07
C GLY A 38 8.21 8.07 1.41
N LEU A 39 7.99 8.80 2.51
CA LEU A 39 8.43 8.36 3.86
C LEU A 39 7.73 7.07 4.32
N VAL A 40 6.50 6.83 3.87
CA VAL A 40 5.63 5.75 4.39
C VAL A 40 5.39 4.65 3.34
N LYS A 41 6.01 4.75 2.17
CA LYS A 41 5.71 3.86 1.03
C LYS A 41 6.05 2.40 1.32
N GLN A 42 7.10 2.12 2.09
CA GLN A 42 7.46 0.76 2.46
C GLN A 42 6.35 0.05 3.23
N HIS A 43 5.69 0.75 4.16
CA HIS A 43 4.57 0.20 4.93
C HIS A 43 3.37 -0.07 4.02
N ILE A 44 3.02 0.89 3.16
CA ILE A 44 1.90 0.75 2.21
C ILE A 44 2.15 -0.39 1.22
N ASP A 45 3.35 -0.46 0.65
CA ASP A 45 3.73 -1.50 -0.32
C ASP A 45 3.70 -2.89 0.33
N SER A 46 4.21 -3.02 1.57
CA SER A 46 4.15 -4.28 2.32
C SER A 46 2.72 -4.74 2.62
N PHE A 47 1.84 -3.80 2.98
CA PHE A 47 0.43 -4.09 3.23
C PHE A 47 -0.28 -4.49 1.94
N ASN A 48 -0.05 -3.78 0.84
CA ASN A 48 -0.58 -4.12 -0.48
C ASN A 48 -0.13 -5.51 -0.94
N TYR A 49 1.13 -5.88 -0.72
CA TYR A 49 1.60 -7.23 -1.02
C TYR A 49 0.94 -8.28 -0.13
N PHE A 50 0.78 -7.99 1.15
CA PHE A 50 0.14 -8.88 2.11
C PHE A 50 -1.31 -9.20 1.72
N ILE A 51 -2.13 -8.17 1.45
CA ILE A 51 -3.56 -8.35 1.11
C ILE A 51 -3.76 -9.04 -0.25
N ASN A 52 -2.87 -8.82 -1.21
CA ASN A 52 -3.06 -9.34 -2.57
C ASN A 52 -2.49 -10.75 -2.76
N VAL A 53 -1.42 -11.08 -2.03
CA VAL A 53 -0.61 -12.29 -2.26
C VAL A 53 -0.53 -13.17 -1.02
N GLU A 54 0.02 -12.67 0.07
CA GLU A 54 0.35 -13.51 1.23
C GLU A 54 -0.89 -14.09 1.91
N ILE A 55 -1.98 -13.32 2.04
CA ILE A 55 -3.21 -13.83 2.65
C ILE A 55 -3.79 -15.04 1.89
N LYS A 56 -3.68 -15.05 0.56
CA LYS A 56 -4.11 -16.17 -0.28
C LYS A 56 -3.20 -17.39 -0.11
N LYS A 57 -1.89 -17.17 0.07
CA LYS A 57 -0.93 -18.25 0.38
C LYS A 57 -1.24 -18.88 1.73
N ILE A 58 -1.52 -18.07 2.75
CA ILE A 58 -1.90 -18.54 4.10
C ILE A 58 -3.18 -19.37 4.03
N MET A 59 -4.21 -18.88 3.30
CA MET A 59 -5.45 -19.63 3.09
C MET A 59 -5.18 -20.97 2.38
N LYS A 60 -4.36 -20.97 1.33
CA LYS A 60 -4.04 -22.19 0.58
C LYS A 60 -3.28 -23.22 1.44
N ALA A 61 -2.39 -22.77 2.32
CA ALA A 61 -1.68 -23.66 3.25
C ALA A 61 -2.64 -24.31 4.27
N ASN A 62 -3.74 -23.65 4.60
CA ASN A 62 -4.75 -24.12 5.56
C ASN A 62 -6.09 -24.44 4.87
N GLU A 63 -6.06 -24.85 3.60
CA GLU A 63 -7.26 -24.88 2.74
C GLU A 63 -8.34 -25.85 3.20
N LYS A 64 -8.01 -26.86 4.02
CA LYS A 64 -8.92 -27.95 4.40
C LYS A 64 -8.97 -28.13 5.91
N ILE A 65 -10.18 -28.15 6.47
CA ILE A 65 -10.46 -28.52 7.84
C ILE A 65 -11.22 -29.85 7.82
N THR A 66 -10.70 -30.87 8.51
CA THR A 66 -11.30 -32.20 8.61
C THR A 66 -11.91 -32.43 9.99
N SER A 67 -13.00 -33.18 10.06
CA SER A 67 -13.57 -33.63 11.32
C SER A 67 -12.95 -34.94 11.77
N ASP A 68 -12.60 -35.05 13.04
CA ASP A 68 -12.12 -36.30 13.63
C ASP A 68 -13.27 -37.30 13.86
N ALA A 69 -14.51 -36.82 13.96
CA ALA A 69 -15.69 -37.63 14.24
C ALA A 69 -16.33 -38.25 12.98
N ASP A 70 -16.25 -37.56 11.84
CA ASP A 70 -16.77 -38.05 10.56
C ASP A 70 -15.74 -37.82 9.43
N PRO A 71 -15.06 -38.87 8.95
CA PRO A 71 -14.06 -38.76 7.87
C PRO A 71 -14.63 -38.32 6.52
N MET A 72 -15.95 -38.42 6.31
CA MET A 72 -16.61 -38.08 5.05
C MET A 72 -16.89 -36.58 4.92
N TRP A 73 -16.86 -35.85 6.04
CA TRP A 73 -17.14 -34.42 6.08
C TRP A 73 -15.85 -33.59 6.19
N TYR A 74 -15.77 -32.53 5.40
CA TYR A 74 -14.69 -31.53 5.49
C TYR A 74 -15.18 -30.16 5.03
N LEU A 75 -14.54 -29.11 5.56
CA LEU A 75 -14.67 -27.74 5.07
C LEU A 75 -13.45 -27.40 4.23
N LYS A 76 -13.66 -26.77 3.07
CA LYS A 76 -12.58 -26.31 2.20
C LYS A 76 -12.72 -24.82 1.89
N TYR A 77 -11.67 -24.05 2.16
CA TYR A 77 -11.56 -22.66 1.72
C TYR A 77 -11.24 -22.61 0.22
N LEU A 78 -12.12 -21.99 -0.56
CA LEU A 78 -11.94 -21.86 -2.01
C LEU A 78 -11.21 -20.58 -2.39
N ASN A 79 -11.58 -19.46 -1.76
CA ASN A 79 -10.93 -18.17 -1.97
C ASN A 79 -11.15 -17.23 -0.78
N ILE A 80 -10.33 -16.19 -0.69
CA ILE A 80 -10.43 -15.13 0.31
C ILE A 80 -10.35 -13.75 -0.37
N TYR A 81 -11.14 -12.81 0.13
CA TYR A 81 -11.22 -11.44 -0.37
C TYR A 81 -11.14 -10.46 0.80
N VAL A 82 -10.52 -9.31 0.55
CA VAL A 82 -10.57 -8.16 1.45
C VAL A 82 -11.63 -7.22 0.89
N GLY A 83 -12.69 -6.99 1.67
CA GLY A 83 -13.78 -6.08 1.32
C GLY A 83 -13.39 -4.61 1.48
N MET A 84 -14.34 -3.72 1.21
CA MET A 84 -14.20 -2.31 1.58
C MET A 84 -14.34 -2.14 3.10
N PRO A 85 -13.71 -1.12 3.69
CA PRO A 85 -13.91 -0.82 5.10
C PRO A 85 -15.39 -0.55 5.39
N ASP A 86 -15.92 -1.24 6.39
CA ASP A 86 -17.31 -1.13 6.83
C ASP A 86 -17.37 -1.18 8.36
N VAL A 87 -18.35 -0.49 8.95
CA VAL A 87 -18.60 -0.46 10.40
C VAL A 87 -20.01 -1.01 10.63
N GLU A 88 -20.09 -2.15 11.30
CA GLU A 88 -21.37 -2.73 11.69
C GLU A 88 -21.86 -2.05 12.98
N GLU A 89 -22.83 -1.15 12.88
CA GLU A 89 -23.60 -0.69 14.03
C GLU A 89 -24.74 -1.69 14.31
N SER A 90 -25.02 -1.93 15.59
CA SER A 90 -25.77 -3.03 16.25
C SER A 90 -27.13 -3.51 15.69
N PHE A 91 -27.51 -3.18 14.46
CA PHE A 91 -28.81 -3.46 13.84
C PHE A 91 -28.72 -3.82 12.34
N ASN A 92 -27.62 -4.39 11.86
CA ASN A 92 -27.37 -4.62 10.41
C ASN A 92 -27.47 -3.33 9.58
N VAL A 93 -27.15 -2.17 10.18
CA VAL A 93 -27.04 -0.91 9.45
C VAL A 93 -25.57 -0.75 9.09
N THR A 94 -25.24 -1.04 7.84
CA THR A 94 -23.90 -0.83 7.29
C THR A 94 -23.83 0.57 6.67
N HIS A 95 -22.77 1.32 6.99
CA HIS A 95 -22.51 2.62 6.40
C HIS A 95 -21.22 2.54 5.58
N ASP A 96 -21.33 2.67 4.26
CA ASP A 96 -20.18 2.75 3.36
C ASP A 96 -19.32 3.98 3.72
N GLN A 97 -18.20 3.77 4.42
CA GLN A 97 -17.26 4.85 4.70
C GLN A 97 -16.34 5.08 3.50
N CYS A 98 -16.78 5.95 2.58
CA CYS A 98 -15.82 6.65 1.73
C CYS A 98 -15.09 7.68 2.60
N LEU A 99 -13.80 7.47 2.87
CA LEU A 99 -12.95 8.41 3.60
C LEU A 99 -12.87 9.74 2.84
N HIS A 100 -13.80 10.65 3.14
CA HIS A 100 -13.69 12.06 2.76
C HIS A 100 -12.59 12.68 3.60
N MET A 101 -11.33 12.56 3.16
CA MET A 101 -10.28 13.46 3.63
C MET A 101 -10.55 14.85 3.06
N SER A 102 -11.30 15.66 3.80
CA SER A 102 -11.27 17.10 3.63
C SER A 102 -9.87 17.57 4.01
N VAL A 103 -9.07 17.90 3.00
CA VAL A 103 -7.81 18.62 3.19
C VAL A 103 -8.19 20.09 3.26
N GLY A 104 -8.01 20.69 4.45
CA GLY A 104 -8.17 22.13 4.67
C GLY A 104 -7.07 22.97 4.04
#